data_AF-K2DUA1-F1
#
_entry.id   AF-K2DUA1-F1
#
_cell.length_a   1.000
_cell.length_b   1.000
_cell.length_c   1.000
_cell.angle_alpha   90.00
_cell.angle_beta   90.00
_cell.angle_gamma   90.00
#
_symmetry.space_group_name_H-M   'P 1'
#
loop_
_entity.id
_entity.type
_entity.pdbx_description
1 polymer ?
#
loop_
_entity_poly.entity_id
_entity_poly.type
_entity_poly.pdbx_seq_one_letter_code
_entity_poly.pdbx_strand_id
1 'polypeptide(L)'
;MSNASLKEQLKAMADQFPEQPSNNPLVSGSPSKKRVITPNKKTSKPQWLDTVLYGLELLKAYFPLCFKPVNETVPLKKGIKQDLVKRLSTMSEIVTEDKILMIKALTYYVNTIAYHKSATEGVSRVDLDGNAAEVVSNEEAIYSLARCQHKIKNKKLTN
;
A
#
# COMPACT_ATOMS: atom_id res chain seq x y z
N MET A 1 -5.56 29.00 -41.65
CA MET A 1 -6.67 28.83 -40.68
C MET A 1 -6.43 27.53 -39.92
N SER A 2 -6.44 27.36 -38.61
CA SER A 2 -6.11 28.20 -37.45
C SER A 2 -5.86 27.21 -36.30
N ASN A 3 -4.59 26.90 -35.97
CA ASN A 3 -4.23 25.98 -34.86
C ASN A 3 -3.71 26.71 -33.61
N ALA A 4 -4.09 27.99 -33.44
CA ALA A 4 -3.69 28.81 -32.30
C ALA A 4 -4.73 28.87 -31.17
N SER A 5 -5.99 28.49 -31.43
CA SER A 5 -7.14 28.78 -30.54
C SER A 5 -7.13 28.01 -29.20
N LEU A 6 -6.65 26.76 -29.18
CA LEU A 6 -6.74 25.92 -27.97
C LEU A 6 -5.71 26.26 -26.88
N LYS A 7 -4.50 26.71 -27.28
CA LYS A 7 -3.47 27.09 -26.30
C LYS A 7 -3.81 28.41 -25.60
N GLU A 8 -4.52 29.30 -26.29
CA GLU A 8 -4.94 30.58 -25.76
C GLU A 8 -6.10 30.42 -24.75
N GLN A 9 -7.01 29.47 -25.02
CA GLN A 9 -8.09 29.13 -24.08
C GLN A 9 -7.58 28.53 -22.77
N LEU A 10 -6.51 27.71 -22.79
CA LEU A 10 -5.93 27.13 -21.58
C LEU A 10 -5.17 28.16 -20.73
N LYS A 11 -4.59 29.20 -21.36
CA LYS A 11 -3.88 30.27 -20.67
C LYS A 11 -4.85 31.19 -19.92
N ALA A 12 -6.00 31.51 -20.52
CA ALA A 12 -7.00 32.41 -19.93
C ALA A 12 -7.70 31.85 -18.69
N MET A 13 -7.80 30.52 -18.55
CA MET A 13 -8.40 29.89 -17.35
C MET A 13 -7.49 29.92 -16.12
N ALA A 14 -6.16 30.07 -16.29
CA ALA A 14 -5.22 30.11 -15.18
C ALA A 14 -5.25 31.44 -14.40
N ASP A 15 -5.77 32.51 -15.01
CA ASP A 15 -5.85 33.86 -14.43
C ASP A 15 -7.10 34.10 -13.54
N GLN A 16 -7.95 33.09 -13.32
CA GLN A 16 -9.17 33.22 -12.49
C GLN A 16 -9.00 32.84 -11.01
N PHE A 17 -7.81 32.44 -10.55
CA PHE A 17 -7.56 32.23 -9.12
C PHE A 17 -6.90 33.46 -8.51
N PRO A 18 -7.58 34.24 -7.65
CA PRO A 18 -6.98 35.39 -7.02
C PRO A 18 -5.92 34.94 -6.01
N GLU A 19 -4.67 35.34 -6.24
CA GLU A 19 -3.66 35.38 -5.18
C GLU A 19 -4.07 36.38 -4.10
N GLN A 20 -3.84 36.01 -2.85
CA GLN A 20 -3.79 36.94 -1.72
C GLN A 20 -2.43 36.83 -1.02
N PRO A 21 -1.90 37.93 -0.45
CA PRO A 21 -0.47 38.23 -0.48
C PRO A 21 0.27 37.96 0.83
N SER A 22 1.58 37.76 0.66
CA SER A 22 2.74 38.22 1.47
C SER A 22 2.69 38.19 3.01
N ASN A 23 3.74 37.60 3.60
CA ASN A 23 4.72 38.35 4.41
C ASN A 23 5.98 37.49 4.70
N ASN A 24 7.11 37.84 4.07
CA ASN A 24 8.46 37.42 4.48
C ASN A 24 8.94 38.32 5.65
N PRO A 25 9.99 37.94 6.42
CA PRO A 25 11.32 38.37 5.98
C PRO A 25 12.44 37.34 6.18
N LEU A 26 13.30 37.33 5.16
CA LEU A 26 14.74 37.07 5.12
C LEU A 26 15.47 37.08 6.48
N VAL A 27 16.19 36.01 6.82
CA VAL A 27 17.44 36.11 7.58
C VAL A 27 18.47 35.08 7.10
N SER A 28 19.66 35.61 6.92
CA SER A 28 20.92 35.05 6.46
C SER A 28 21.60 34.16 7.49
N GLY A 29 22.51 33.29 7.02
CA GLY A 29 23.59 32.77 7.85
C GLY A 29 23.96 31.31 7.62
N SER A 30 24.92 31.08 6.71
CA SER A 30 25.79 29.91 6.83
C SER A 30 26.59 30.01 8.14
N PRO A 31 26.81 28.89 8.85
CA PRO A 31 28.20 28.60 9.18
C PRO A 31 28.53 27.12 8.98
N SER A 32 29.58 26.90 8.19
CA SER A 32 30.38 25.68 8.15
C SER A 32 30.68 25.17 9.57
N LYS A 33 30.21 23.98 9.92
CA LYS A 33 30.77 23.21 11.06
C LYS A 33 31.01 21.76 10.64
N LYS A 34 32.29 21.54 10.29
CA LYS A 34 33.11 20.34 10.45
C LYS A 34 32.37 19.00 10.43
N ARG A 35 32.57 18.30 9.32
CA ARG A 35 32.29 16.87 9.08
C ARG A 35 32.91 16.02 10.21
N VAL A 36 32.08 15.59 11.16
CA VAL A 36 32.43 14.49 12.06
C VAL A 36 32.18 13.19 11.29
N ILE A 37 33.26 12.46 11.03
CA ILE A 37 33.22 11.09 10.49
C ILE A 37 33.28 10.15 11.68
N THR A 38 32.23 9.35 11.93
CA THR A 38 32.23 8.04 12.63
C THR A 38 30.80 7.43 12.56
N PRO A 39 30.57 6.11 12.76
CA PRO A 39 30.75 5.07 11.74
C PRO A 39 29.45 4.28 11.45
N ASN A 40 29.37 3.70 10.24
CA ASN A 40 28.56 2.55 9.82
C ASN A 40 27.16 2.35 10.49
N LYS A 41 26.13 3.05 10.00
CA LYS A 41 24.74 2.78 10.39
C LYS A 41 24.15 1.71 9.46
N LYS A 42 24.08 0.47 9.95
CA LYS A 42 23.19 -0.57 9.39
C LYS A 42 21.81 0.07 9.18
N THR A 43 21.24 -0.02 7.98
CA THR A 43 19.96 0.58 7.65
C THR A 43 18.88 0.01 8.58
N SER A 44 18.52 0.76 9.63
CA SER A 44 17.48 0.37 10.57
C SER A 44 16.16 0.32 9.80
N LYS A 45 15.56 -0.87 9.71
CA LYS A 45 14.22 -1.03 9.13
C LYS A 45 13.27 -0.01 9.76
N PRO A 46 12.34 0.56 8.98
CA PRO A 46 11.48 1.60 9.51
C PRO A 46 10.52 0.99 10.55
N GLN A 47 10.37 1.66 11.69
CA GLN A 47 9.63 1.18 12.87
C GLN A 47 8.17 0.76 12.56
N TRP A 48 7.53 1.36 11.56
CA TRP A 48 6.17 1.00 11.15
C TRP A 48 6.06 -0.44 10.62
N LEU A 49 7.16 -1.01 10.11
CA LEU A 49 7.18 -2.36 9.55
C LEU A 49 6.94 -3.41 10.63
N ASP A 50 7.52 -3.24 11.81
CA ASP A 50 7.41 -4.20 12.91
C ASP A 50 5.95 -4.30 13.38
N THR A 51 5.29 -3.15 13.49
CA THR A 51 3.86 -3.04 13.82
C THR A 51 2.96 -3.75 12.80
N VAL A 52 3.27 -3.63 11.50
CA VAL A 52 2.53 -4.29 10.42
C VAL A 52 2.77 -5.80 10.40
N LEU A 53 4.01 -6.23 10.66
CA LEU A 53 4.37 -7.65 10.73
C LEU A 53 3.68 -8.33 11.92
N TYR A 54 3.66 -7.67 13.08
CA TYR A 54 2.90 -8.14 14.24
C TYR A 54 1.40 -8.31 13.93
N GLY A 55 0.78 -7.32 13.28
CA GLY A 55 -0.61 -7.46 12.84
C GLY A 55 -0.85 -8.61 11.85
N LEU A 56 0.15 -8.95 11.03
CA LEU A 56 0.08 -10.08 10.10
C LEU A 56 0.21 -11.42 10.84
N GLU A 57 1.01 -11.50 11.90
CA GLU A 57 1.09 -12.67 12.77
C GLU A 57 -0.23 -12.93 13.48
N LEU A 58 -0.88 -11.88 14.00
CA LEU A 58 -2.24 -11.98 14.54
C LEU A 58 -3.22 -12.52 13.49
N LEU A 59 -3.22 -11.96 12.28
CA LEU A 59 -4.07 -12.47 11.20
C LEU A 59 -3.87 -13.95 10.90
N LYS A 60 -2.63 -14.44 10.94
CA LYS A 60 -2.32 -15.87 10.74
C LYS A 60 -2.78 -16.72 11.92
N ALA A 61 -2.69 -16.22 13.15
CA ALA A 61 -3.13 -16.92 14.34
C ALA A 61 -4.66 -17.09 14.35
N TYR A 62 -5.41 -16.03 14.03
CA TYR A 62 -6.87 -16.05 14.03
C TYR A 62 -7.48 -16.64 12.75
N PHE A 63 -6.82 -16.48 11.60
CA PHE A 63 -7.34 -16.90 10.28
C PHE A 63 -6.28 -17.70 9.49
N PRO A 64 -5.84 -18.88 9.97
CA PRO A 64 -4.76 -19.66 9.37
C PRO A 64 -5.09 -20.25 7.99
N LEU A 65 -6.38 -20.35 7.67
CA LEU A 65 -6.85 -20.84 6.37
C LEU A 65 -6.74 -19.77 5.28
N CYS A 66 -6.95 -18.51 5.66
CA CYS A 66 -6.95 -17.37 4.76
C CYS A 66 -5.54 -16.78 4.57
N PHE A 67 -4.80 -16.59 5.66
CA PHE A 67 -3.48 -15.96 5.62
C PHE A 67 -2.36 -16.99 5.63
N LYS A 68 -1.76 -17.16 4.46
CA LYS A 68 -0.62 -18.05 4.22
C LYS A 68 0.70 -17.27 4.20
N PRO A 69 1.84 -17.95 4.44
CA PRO A 69 3.16 -17.36 4.23
C PRO A 69 3.35 -16.90 2.78
N VAL A 70 4.32 -16.02 2.56
CA VAL A 70 4.57 -15.33 1.28
C VAL A 70 4.73 -16.29 0.09
N ASN A 71 5.17 -17.52 0.33
CA ASN A 71 5.38 -18.54 -0.71
C ASN A 71 4.07 -19.21 -1.18
N GLU A 72 3.03 -19.21 -0.34
CA GLU A 72 1.76 -19.91 -0.56
C GLU A 72 0.57 -18.95 -0.49
N THR A 73 0.82 -17.66 -0.73
CA THR A 73 -0.23 -16.65 -0.75
C THR A 73 -1.32 -17.02 -1.76
N VAL A 74 -2.57 -16.86 -1.36
CA VAL A 74 -3.76 -17.12 -2.18
C VAL A 74 -4.51 -15.81 -2.45
N PRO A 75 -5.24 -15.69 -3.58
CA PRO A 75 -6.06 -14.53 -3.84
C PRO A 75 -7.22 -14.45 -2.84
N LEU A 76 -7.46 -13.27 -2.28
CA LEU A 76 -8.48 -13.06 -1.27
C LEU A 76 -9.81 -12.60 -1.87
N LYS A 77 -10.91 -12.88 -1.17
CA LYS A 77 -12.26 -12.42 -1.53
C LYS A 77 -12.33 -10.90 -1.70
N LYS A 78 -13.11 -10.42 -2.67
CA LYS A 78 -13.40 -8.98 -2.80
C LYS A 78 -14.14 -8.49 -1.56
N GLY A 79 -13.72 -7.36 -1.01
CA GLY A 79 -14.33 -6.83 0.21
C GLY A 79 -13.91 -7.55 1.50
N ILE A 80 -12.91 -8.45 1.47
CA ILE A 80 -12.41 -9.16 2.66
C ILE A 80 -12.06 -8.23 3.84
N LYS A 81 -11.66 -6.98 3.55
CA LYS A 81 -11.41 -5.98 4.58
C LYS A 81 -12.67 -5.64 5.38
N GLN A 82 -13.82 -5.50 4.72
CA GLN A 82 -15.09 -5.21 5.39
C GLN A 82 -15.54 -6.41 6.25
N ASP A 83 -15.41 -7.61 5.70
CA ASP A 83 -15.71 -8.85 6.41
C ASP A 83 -14.79 -9.02 7.63
N LEU A 84 -13.51 -8.67 7.48
CA LEU A 84 -12.54 -8.67 8.59
C LEU A 84 -12.97 -7.69 9.69
N VAL A 85 -13.34 -6.45 9.34
CA VAL A 85 -13.80 -5.49 10.34
C VAL A 85 -15.05 -6.00 11.07
N LYS A 86 -16.03 -6.56 10.35
CA LYS A 86 -17.24 -7.14 10.97
C LYS A 86 -16.90 -8.27 11.93
N ARG A 87 -16.03 -9.21 11.50
CA ARG A 87 -15.60 -10.35 12.32
C ARG A 87 -14.84 -9.88 13.56
N LEU A 88 -13.93 -8.91 13.42
CA LEU A 88 -13.21 -8.31 14.54
C LEU A 88 -14.13 -7.55 15.49
N SER A 89 -15.20 -6.91 15.01
CA SER A 89 -16.20 -6.27 15.87
C SER A 89 -16.96 -7.28 16.73
N THR A 90 -17.18 -8.51 16.25
CA THR A 90 -17.81 -9.57 17.06
C THR A 90 -16.89 -10.20 18.10
N MET A 91 -15.56 -10.08 17.94
CA MET A 91 -14.58 -10.62 18.87
C MET A 91 -14.24 -9.57 19.94
N SER A 92 -14.86 -9.71 21.11
CA SER A 92 -14.60 -8.86 22.28
C SER A 92 -13.25 -9.13 22.95
N GLU A 93 -12.67 -10.30 22.71
CA GLU A 93 -11.36 -10.73 23.26
C GLU A 93 -10.17 -9.94 22.68
N ILE A 94 -10.33 -9.41 21.46
CA ILE A 94 -9.28 -8.68 20.77
C ILE A 94 -9.36 -7.20 21.14
N VAL A 95 -8.22 -6.62 21.54
CA VAL A 95 -8.13 -5.19 21.88
C VAL A 95 -8.27 -4.34 20.62
N THR A 96 -8.86 -3.14 20.76
CA THR A 96 -9.07 -2.20 19.64
C THR A 96 -7.79 -1.91 18.84
N GLU A 97 -6.66 -1.77 19.53
CA GLU A 97 -5.35 -1.54 18.88
C GLU A 97 -4.99 -2.70 17.94
N ASP A 98 -5.09 -3.95 18.41
CA ASP A 98 -4.82 -5.14 17.59
C ASP A 98 -5.72 -5.20 16.36
N LYS A 99 -7.00 -4.81 16.48
CA LYS A 99 -7.92 -4.73 15.34
C LYS A 99 -7.41 -3.75 14.28
N ILE A 100 -6.94 -2.58 14.70
CA ILE A 100 -6.36 -1.56 13.81
C ILE A 100 -5.09 -2.12 13.15
N LEU A 101 -4.24 -2.83 13.89
CA LEU A 101 -3.02 -3.46 13.38
C LEU A 101 -3.32 -4.53 12.34
N MET A 102 -4.31 -5.40 12.58
CA MET A 102 -4.76 -6.40 11.63
C MET A 102 -5.25 -5.76 10.31
N ILE A 103 -6.00 -4.66 10.38
CA ILE A 103 -6.46 -3.95 9.17
C ILE A 103 -5.28 -3.34 8.38
N LYS A 104 -4.31 -2.75 9.09
CA LYS A 104 -3.06 -2.23 8.48
C LYS A 104 -2.26 -3.36 7.84
N ALA A 105 -2.11 -4.48 8.54
CA ALA A 105 -1.42 -5.67 8.06
C ALA A 105 -2.07 -6.26 6.81
N LEU A 106 -3.40 -6.36 6.78
CA LEU A 106 -4.13 -6.79 5.59
C LEU A 106 -3.84 -5.89 4.38
N THR A 107 -3.87 -4.57 4.59
CA THR A 107 -3.58 -3.59 3.53
C THR A 107 -2.15 -3.74 3.01
N TYR A 108 -1.19 -4.06 3.89
CA TYR A 108 0.18 -4.37 3.49
C TYR A 108 0.27 -5.69 2.72
N TYR A 109 -0.38 -6.74 3.21
CA TYR A 109 -0.37 -8.09 2.64
C TYR A 109 -0.85 -8.11 1.18
N VAL A 110 -2.00 -7.50 0.89
CA VAL A 110 -2.58 -7.44 -0.46
C VAL A 110 -1.78 -6.56 -1.42
N ASN A 111 -0.92 -5.69 -0.88
CA ASN A 111 0.00 -4.89 -1.68
C ASN A 111 1.34 -5.60 -1.94
N THR A 112 1.57 -6.81 -1.42
CA THR A 112 2.84 -7.51 -1.69
C THR A 112 2.92 -8.01 -3.13
N ILE A 113 4.14 -8.15 -3.65
CA ILE A 113 4.37 -8.74 -4.98
C ILE A 113 3.87 -10.19 -5.01
N ALA A 114 4.11 -10.95 -3.93
CA ALA A 114 3.64 -12.33 -3.81
C ALA A 114 2.12 -12.44 -3.95
N TYR A 115 1.36 -11.53 -3.35
CA TYR A 115 -0.09 -11.49 -3.53
C TYR A 115 -0.48 -11.28 -5.00
N HIS A 116 0.09 -10.28 -5.67
CA HIS A 116 -0.20 -10.05 -7.09
C HIS A 116 0.23 -11.23 -7.99
N LYS A 117 1.24 -12.02 -7.59
CA LYS A 117 1.63 -13.24 -8.30
C LYS A 117 0.63 -14.39 -8.11
N SER A 118 -0.06 -14.45 -6.97
CA SER A 118 -1.06 -15.49 -6.68
C SER A 118 -2.39 -15.29 -7.39
N ALA A 119 -2.69 -14.06 -7.82
CA ALA A 119 -3.91 -13.72 -8.54
C ALA A 119 -3.80 -14.13 -10.02
N THR A 120 -3.88 -15.43 -10.29
CA THR A 120 -3.92 -16.00 -11.64
C THR A 120 -5.36 -16.36 -12.02
N GLU A 121 -5.64 -16.39 -13.33
CA GLU A 121 -6.94 -16.76 -13.86
C GLU A 121 -7.38 -18.15 -13.39
N GLY A 122 -8.67 -18.30 -13.10
CA GLY A 122 -9.26 -19.59 -12.73
C GLY A 122 -9.01 -20.02 -11.28
N VAL A 123 -8.26 -19.25 -10.49
CA VAL A 123 -8.07 -19.52 -9.07
C VAL A 123 -9.26 -19.01 -8.26
N SER A 124 -9.79 -19.87 -7.39
CA SER A 124 -10.85 -19.50 -6.45
C SER A 124 -10.29 -18.60 -5.35
N ARG A 125 -10.94 -17.46 -5.11
CA ARG A 125 -10.60 -16.60 -3.98
C ARG A 125 -10.97 -17.27 -2.67
N VAL A 126 -10.24 -16.94 -1.61
CA VAL A 126 -10.46 -17.50 -0.28
C VAL A 126 -11.06 -16.44 0.65
N ASP A 127 -12.09 -16.82 1.40
CA ASP A 127 -12.68 -15.99 2.46
C ASP A 127 -11.95 -16.17 3.80
N LEU A 128 -12.35 -15.42 4.84
CA LEU A 128 -11.74 -15.50 6.18
C LEU A 128 -11.76 -16.91 6.78
N ASP A 129 -12.83 -17.66 6.49
CA ASP A 129 -13.04 -19.02 6.99
C ASP A 129 -12.38 -20.10 6.11
N GLY A 130 -11.65 -19.72 5.05
CA GLY A 130 -11.03 -20.68 4.14
C GLY A 130 -11.94 -21.22 3.04
N ASN A 131 -13.18 -20.74 2.97
CA ASN A 131 -14.14 -21.16 1.95
C ASN A 131 -13.80 -20.55 0.58
N ALA A 132 -14.04 -21.33 -0.48
CA ALA A 132 -13.95 -20.84 -1.85
C ALA A 132 -15.04 -19.80 -2.12
N ALA A 133 -14.62 -18.66 -2.63
CA ALA A 133 -15.48 -17.54 -3.00
C ALA A 133 -15.46 -17.37 -4.53
N GLU A 134 -15.43 -16.12 -4.99
CA GLU A 134 -15.41 -15.78 -6.42
C GLU A 134 -14.11 -16.23 -7.10
N VAL A 135 -14.19 -16.65 -8.36
CA VAL A 135 -13.03 -17.01 -9.16
C VAL A 135 -12.37 -15.75 -9.74
N VAL A 136 -11.04 -15.72 -9.81
CA VAL A 136 -10.31 -14.63 -10.46
C VAL A 136 -10.57 -14.66 -11.97
N SER A 137 -11.13 -13.57 -12.49
CA SER A 137 -11.36 -13.39 -13.93
C SER A 137 -10.05 -13.11 -14.68
N ASN A 138 -10.02 -13.40 -15.98
CA ASN A 138 -8.88 -13.16 -16.86
C ASN A 138 -8.39 -11.70 -16.78
N GLU A 139 -9.31 -10.73 -16.81
CA GLU A 139 -8.99 -9.30 -16.72
C GLU A 139 -8.28 -8.94 -15.40
N GLU A 140 -8.72 -9.53 -14.30
CA GLU A 140 -8.14 -9.30 -12.97
C GLU A 140 -6.75 -9.92 -12.84
N ALA A 141 -6.55 -11.08 -13.47
CA ALA A 141 -5.26 -11.74 -13.55
C ALA A 141 -4.26 -10.92 -14.36
N ILE A 142 -4.67 -10.39 -15.52
CA ILE A 142 -3.85 -9.50 -16.36
C ILE A 142 -3.47 -8.24 -15.57
N TYR A 143 -4.43 -7.60 -14.91
CA TYR A 143 -4.17 -6.41 -14.09
C TYR A 143 -3.17 -6.72 -12.97
N SER A 144 -3.35 -7.83 -12.25
CA SER A 144 -2.48 -8.25 -11.16
C SER A 144 -1.06 -8.53 -11.64
N LEU A 145 -0.92 -9.18 -12.79
CA LEU A 145 0.36 -9.44 -13.43
C LEU A 145 1.07 -8.15 -13.85
N ALA A 146 0.37 -7.20 -14.48
CA ALA A 146 0.93 -5.90 -14.84
C ALA A 146 1.42 -5.13 -13.60
N ARG A 147 0.61 -5.13 -12.52
CA ARG A 147 0.98 -4.51 -11.24
C ARG A 147 2.21 -5.16 -10.63
N CYS A 148 2.29 -6.49 -10.64
CA CYS A 148 3.45 -7.25 -10.20
C CYS A 148 4.72 -6.83 -10.95
N GLN A 149 4.67 -6.79 -12.28
CA GLN A 149 5.80 -6.38 -13.12
C GLN A 149 6.28 -4.96 -12.83
N HIS A 150 5.35 -4.01 -12.72
CA HIS A 150 5.69 -2.62 -12.39
C HIS A 150 6.40 -2.52 -11.03
N LYS A 151 5.94 -3.26 -10.02
CA LYS A 151 6.57 -3.27 -8.69
C LYS A 151 7.95 -3.92 -8.71
N ILE A 152 8.13 -5.00 -9.46
CA ILE A 152 9.44 -5.65 -9.62
C ILE A 152 10.43 -4.68 -10.30
N LYS A 153 9.99 -3.96 -11.36
CA LYS A 153 10.81 -2.95 -12.03
C LYS A 153 11.23 -1.82 -11.08
N ASN A 154 10.28 -1.26 -10.32
CA ASN A 154 10.59 -0.19 -9.35
C ASN A 154 11.53 -0.66 -8.23
N LYS A 155 11.39 -1.90 -7.76
CA LYS A 155 12.30 -2.48 -6.77
C LYS A 155 13.72 -2.66 -7.34
N LYS A 156 13.85 -3.04 -8.61
CA LYS A 156 15.16 -3.13 -9.28
C LYS A 156 15.80 -1.75 -9.50
N LEU A 157 15.00 -0.71 -9.75
CA LEU A 157 15.50 0.65 -9.98
C LEU A 157 15.99 1.37 -8.70
N THR A 158 15.59 0.86 -7.53
CA THR A 158 15.87 1.47 -6.22
C THR A 158 17.02 0.79 -5.48
N ASN A 159 17.70 -0.19 -6.09
CA ASN A 159 18.94 -0.80 -5.60
C ASN A 159 20.09 -0.42 -6.54
#